data_AF-B5DKD1-F1
#
_entry.id   AF-B5DKD1-F1
#
_cell.length_a   1.000
_cell.length_b   1.000
_cell.length_c   1.000
_cell.angle_alpha   90.00
_cell.angle_beta   90.00
_cell.angle_gamma   90.00
#
_symmetry.space_group_name_H-M   'P 1'
#
loop_
_entity.id
_entity.type
_entity.pdbx_description
1 polymer ?
#
loop_
_entity_poly.entity_id
_entity_poly.type
_entity_poly.pdbx_seq_one_letter_code
_entity_poly.pdbx_strand_id
1 'polypeptide(L)'
;MKLLLAFILYLRLEPLSCQTTISTEAKKQALEIDIMIKAEFENIQGYAHDNVEFKAFHKFLHESLTWGANRNQQKLKNLQQFQKYNMARLDLEDQLWELCNDLQLKIRGHCYQFYRQLRQECVKGLTDSNRNKQGMIARVKHLRCDKMIKGKEADYGYE
;
A
#
# COMPACT_ATOMS: atom_id res chain seq x y z
N MET A 1 -38.90 57.89 -21.98
CA MET A 1 -39.41 56.78 -21.14
C MET A 1 -39.09 55.36 -21.63
N LYS A 2 -38.49 55.13 -22.81
CA LYS A 2 -38.11 53.77 -23.27
C LYS A 2 -36.77 53.24 -22.73
N LEU A 3 -35.87 54.12 -22.30
CA LEU A 3 -34.53 53.76 -21.79
C LEU A 3 -34.52 53.27 -20.33
N LEU A 4 -35.49 53.68 -19.51
CA LEU A 4 -35.58 53.27 -18.10
C LEU A 4 -36.11 51.84 -17.93
N LEU A 5 -36.97 51.36 -18.83
CA LEU A 5 -37.50 50.00 -18.81
C LEU A 5 -36.45 48.94 -19.19
N ALA A 6 -35.50 49.28 -20.07
CA ALA A 6 -34.42 48.37 -20.45
C ALA A 6 -33.40 48.15 -19.32
N PHE A 7 -33.16 49.17 -18.48
CA PHE A 7 -32.22 49.09 -17.36
C PHE A 7 -32.76 48.23 -16.20
N ILE A 8 -34.08 48.25 -15.98
CA ILE A 8 -34.75 47.43 -14.96
C ILE A 8 -34.80 45.95 -15.38
N LEU A 9 -34.89 45.65 -16.68
CA LEU A 9 -34.80 44.30 -17.22
C LEU A 9 -33.38 43.72 -17.14
N TYR A 10 -32.34 44.55 -17.31
CA TYR A 10 -30.94 44.13 -17.15
C TYR A 10 -30.56 43.79 -15.71
N LEU A 11 -31.15 44.47 -14.73
CA LEU A 11 -30.91 44.20 -13.30
C LEU A 11 -31.66 42.96 -12.77
N ARG A 12 -32.56 42.36 -13.54
CA ARG A 12 -33.23 41.08 -13.19
C ARG A 12 -32.57 39.84 -13.76
N LEU A 13 -31.50 40.01 -14.55
CA LEU A 13 -30.61 38.92 -14.95
C LEU A 13 -29.43 38.87 -13.98
N GLU A 14 -29.70 38.60 -12.70
CA GLU A 14 -28.66 38.02 -11.88
C GLU A 14 -28.31 36.67 -12.50
N PRO A 15 -27.05 36.41 -12.89
CA PRO A 15 -26.65 35.05 -13.18
C PRO A 15 -26.93 34.27 -11.89
N LEU A 16 -27.74 33.22 -11.99
CA LEU A 16 -27.79 32.13 -11.02
C LEU A 16 -26.36 31.57 -10.93
N SER A 17 -25.50 32.24 -10.17
CA SER A 17 -24.24 31.71 -9.73
C SER A 17 -24.65 30.59 -8.78
N CYS A 18 -24.71 29.40 -9.34
CA CYS A 18 -24.85 28.16 -8.59
C CYS A 18 -23.53 27.95 -7.83
N GLN A 19 -23.23 28.84 -6.88
CA GLN A 19 -22.19 28.65 -5.88
C GLN A 19 -22.82 27.73 -4.85
N THR A 20 -22.72 26.41 -5.09
CA THR A 20 -22.91 25.43 -4.02
C THR A 20 -21.88 25.73 -2.94
N THR A 21 -22.29 26.45 -1.91
CA THR A 21 -21.50 26.69 -0.72
C THR A 21 -21.25 25.35 -0.06
N ILE A 22 -20.04 24.83 -0.22
CA ILE A 22 -19.58 23.62 0.47
C ILE A 22 -19.77 23.86 1.97
N SER A 23 -20.51 22.97 2.63
CA SER A 23 -20.79 23.09 4.06
C SER A 23 -19.50 23.06 4.89
N THR A 24 -19.50 23.76 6.02
CA THR A 24 -18.41 23.71 7.00
C THR A 24 -18.13 22.28 7.44
N GLU A 25 -19.18 21.45 7.55
CA GLU A 25 -19.06 20.04 7.90
C GLU A 25 -18.29 19.24 6.84
N ALA A 26 -18.56 19.46 5.55
CA ALA A 26 -17.81 18.80 4.49
C ALA A 26 -16.33 19.21 4.49
N LYS A 27 -16.01 20.45 4.86
CA LYS A 27 -14.63 20.91 5.02
C LYS A 27 -13.94 20.25 6.22
N LYS A 28 -14.65 20.12 7.34
CA LYS A 28 -14.14 19.44 8.55
C LYS A 28 -13.85 17.97 8.26
N GLN A 29 -14.78 17.27 7.61
CA GLN A 29 -14.59 15.89 7.20
C GLN A 29 -13.39 15.73 6.23
N ALA A 30 -13.19 16.67 5.31
CA ALA A 30 -12.02 16.64 4.41
C ALA A 30 -10.71 16.69 5.19
N LEU A 31 -10.63 17.55 6.21
CA LEU A 31 -9.47 17.69 7.08
C LEU A 31 -9.23 16.43 7.91
N GLU A 32 -10.28 15.83 8.47
CA GLU A 32 -10.17 14.57 9.22
C GLU A 32 -9.62 13.44 8.34
N ILE A 33 -10.11 13.32 7.11
CA ILE A 33 -9.59 12.33 6.14
C ILE A 33 -8.11 12.62 5.82
N ASP A 34 -7.72 13.89 5.66
CA ASP A 34 -6.33 14.25 5.41
C ASP A 34 -5.38 13.91 6.56
N ILE A 35 -5.84 14.06 7.80
CA ILE A 35 -5.08 13.63 8.99
C ILE A 35 -4.86 12.13 8.95
N MET A 36 -5.91 11.35 8.66
CA MET A 36 -5.80 9.89 8.54
C MET A 36 -4.83 9.48 7.43
N ILE A 37 -4.91 10.11 6.25
CA ILE A 37 -3.97 9.85 5.15
C ILE A 37 -2.52 10.15 5.55
N LYS A 38 -2.27 11.26 6.24
CA LYS A 38 -0.92 11.60 6.70
C LYS A 38 -0.37 10.58 7.70
N ALA A 39 -1.22 10.09 8.62
CA ALA A 39 -0.84 9.06 9.56
C ALA A 39 -0.38 7.76 8.84
N GLU A 40 -1.02 7.39 7.73
CA GLU A 40 -0.57 6.24 6.91
C GLU A 40 0.81 6.46 6.29
N PHE A 41 1.18 7.70 5.94
CA PHE A 41 2.51 8.02 5.41
C PHE A 41 3.61 8.04 6.47
N GLU A 42 3.26 8.38 7.71
CA GLU A 42 4.21 8.40 8.83
C GLU A 42 4.52 6.99 9.36
N ASN A 43 3.63 6.02 9.12
CA ASN A 43 3.75 4.66 9.65
C ASN A 43 3.88 3.59 8.55
N ILE A 44 4.81 3.79 7.61
CA ILE A 44 5.13 2.78 6.60
C ILE A 44 5.96 1.66 7.24
N GLN A 45 5.41 0.44 7.25
CA GLN A 45 6.02 -0.75 7.84
C GLN A 45 6.35 -1.83 6.80
N GLY A 46 7.21 -2.78 7.17
CA GLY A 46 7.54 -3.95 6.35
C GLY A 46 8.31 -3.62 5.08
N TYR A 47 8.14 -4.45 4.05
CA TYR A 47 8.99 -4.48 2.85
C TYR A 47 8.37 -3.72 1.67
N ALA A 48 7.98 -2.46 1.91
CA ALA A 48 7.25 -1.63 0.94
C ALA A 48 8.11 -0.94 -0.14
N HIS A 49 9.43 -0.82 0.07
CA HIS A 49 10.30 0.06 -0.75
C HIS A 49 10.30 -0.25 -2.25
N ASP A 50 10.27 -1.53 -2.63
CA ASP A 50 10.31 -1.96 -4.05
C ASP A 50 8.99 -2.51 -4.55
N ASN A 51 7.96 -2.48 -3.72
CA ASN A 51 6.65 -2.98 -4.09
C ASN A 51 5.93 -1.99 -5.01
N VAL A 52 5.76 -2.37 -6.28
CA VAL A 52 5.13 -1.52 -7.31
C VAL A 52 3.67 -1.22 -7.01
N GLU A 53 2.92 -2.19 -6.48
CA GLU A 53 1.51 -2.01 -6.08
C GLU A 53 1.41 -1.00 -4.93
N PHE A 54 2.30 -1.11 -3.94
CA PHE A 54 2.37 -0.15 -2.83
C PHE A 54 2.66 1.26 -3.35
N LYS A 55 3.65 1.42 -4.24
CA LYS A 55 3.98 2.73 -4.85
C LYS A 55 2.76 3.34 -5.56
N ALA A 56 1.99 2.52 -6.30
CA ALA A 56 0.78 2.99 -6.98
C ALA A 56 -0.29 3.46 -5.99
N PHE A 57 -0.62 2.63 -4.99
CA PHE A 57 -1.59 2.99 -3.95
C PHE A 57 -1.16 4.22 -3.14
N HIS A 58 0.12 4.28 -2.76
CA HIS A 58 0.71 5.41 -2.04
C HIS A 58 0.62 6.70 -2.86
N LYS A 59 0.93 6.65 -4.16
CA LYS A 59 0.79 7.80 -5.07
C LYS A 59 -0.67 8.28 -5.15
N PHE A 60 -1.63 7.37 -5.35
CA PHE A 60 -3.05 7.74 -5.40
C PHE A 60 -3.55 8.35 -4.08
N LEU A 61 -3.09 7.82 -2.95
CA LEU A 61 -3.42 8.37 -1.65
C LEU A 61 -2.83 9.78 -1.47
N HIS A 62 -1.62 9.99 -1.97
CA HIS A 62 -0.95 11.30 -1.93
C HIS A 62 -1.67 12.34 -2.79
N GLU A 63 -2.07 11.95 -4.01
CA GLU A 63 -2.90 12.79 -4.88
C GLU A 63 -4.23 13.15 -4.23
N SER A 64 -4.82 12.25 -3.43
CA SER A 64 -6.09 12.47 -2.74
C SER A 64 -6.02 13.62 -1.73
N LEU A 65 -4.85 13.89 -1.12
CA LEU A 65 -4.66 15.04 -0.21
C LEU A 65 -4.93 16.39 -0.90
N THR A 66 -4.68 16.48 -2.20
CA THR A 66 -4.90 17.71 -2.97
C THR A 66 -6.38 17.98 -3.24
N TRP A 67 -7.25 16.99 -3.00
CA TRP A 67 -8.68 17.12 -3.29
C TRP A 67 -9.39 17.87 -2.17
N GLY A 68 -10.21 18.84 -2.56
CA GLY A 68 -11.08 19.56 -1.64
C GLY A 68 -12.30 18.73 -1.20
N ALA A 69 -13.13 19.35 -0.35
CA ALA A 69 -14.30 18.73 0.28
C ALA A 69 -15.34 18.14 -0.69
N ASN A 70 -15.37 18.60 -1.94
CA ASN A 70 -16.25 18.05 -2.99
C ASN A 70 -15.96 16.58 -3.32
N ARG A 71 -14.81 16.03 -2.92
CA ARG A 71 -14.40 14.66 -3.21
C ARG A 71 -14.17 13.82 -1.95
N ASN A 72 -14.77 14.18 -0.80
CA ASN A 72 -14.60 13.44 0.45
C ASN A 72 -14.87 11.94 0.31
N GLN A 73 -15.95 11.58 -0.39
CA GLN A 73 -16.31 10.18 -0.59
C GLN A 73 -15.20 9.42 -1.36
N GLN A 74 -14.62 10.04 -2.39
CA GLN A 74 -13.52 9.43 -3.14
C GLN A 74 -12.23 9.38 -2.31
N LYS A 75 -11.91 10.42 -1.52
CA LYS A 75 -10.76 10.42 -0.60
C LYS A 75 -10.86 9.26 0.39
N LEU A 76 -12.02 9.13 1.04
CA LEU A 76 -12.28 8.07 2.01
C LEU A 76 -12.19 6.68 1.36
N LYS A 77 -12.76 6.52 0.16
CA LYS A 77 -12.66 5.25 -0.59
C LYS A 77 -11.20 4.89 -0.90
N ASN A 78 -10.38 5.85 -1.33
CA ASN A 78 -8.97 5.62 -1.61
C ASN A 78 -8.19 5.24 -0.35
N LEU A 79 -8.46 5.91 0.78
CA LEU A 79 -7.89 5.56 2.08
C LEU A 79 -8.25 4.13 2.49
N GLN A 80 -9.53 3.76 2.42
CA GLN A 80 -9.98 2.40 2.77
C GLN A 80 -9.36 1.34 1.85
N GLN A 81 -9.22 1.63 0.55
CA GLN A 81 -8.57 0.72 -0.39
C GLN A 81 -7.09 0.55 -0.07
N PHE A 82 -6.37 1.64 0.23
CA PHE A 82 -4.98 1.59 0.67
C PHE A 82 -4.84 0.76 1.94
N GLN A 83 -5.64 1.03 2.97
CA GLN A 83 -5.58 0.32 4.25
C GLN A 83 -5.84 -1.18 4.09
N LYS A 84 -6.88 -1.55 3.32
CA LYS A 84 -7.18 -2.96 3.02
C LYS A 84 -6.02 -3.64 2.29
N TYR A 85 -5.45 -2.99 1.29
CA TYR A 85 -4.29 -3.50 0.57
C TYR A 85 -3.08 -3.66 1.49
N ASN A 86 -2.78 -2.63 2.30
CA ASN A 86 -1.60 -2.58 3.15
C ASN A 86 -1.67 -3.63 4.27
N MET A 87 -2.85 -3.83 4.87
CA MET A 87 -3.08 -4.89 5.86
C MET A 87 -2.83 -6.28 5.26
N ALA A 88 -3.37 -6.56 4.06
CA ALA A 88 -3.13 -7.83 3.38
C ALA A 88 -1.65 -8.01 2.97
N ARG A 89 -0.95 -6.92 2.62
CA ARG A 89 0.48 -6.95 2.31
C ARG A 89 1.30 -7.36 3.53
N LEU A 90 1.03 -6.75 4.68
CA LEU A 90 1.76 -7.04 5.92
C LEU A 90 1.53 -8.48 6.39
N ASP A 91 0.28 -8.97 6.35
CA ASP A 91 -0.05 -10.36 6.68
C ASP A 91 0.71 -11.36 5.78
N LEU A 92 0.81 -11.08 4.48
CA LEU A 92 1.58 -11.91 3.55
C LEU A 92 3.10 -11.83 3.81
N GLU A 93 3.60 -10.66 4.22
CA GLU A 93 5.00 -10.49 4.59
C GLU A 93 5.35 -11.30 5.83
N ASP A 94 4.50 -11.26 6.86
CA ASP A 94 4.68 -12.04 8.09
C ASP A 94 4.65 -13.54 7.81
N GLN A 95 3.65 -14.03 7.07
CA GLN A 95 3.56 -15.44 6.68
C GLN A 95 4.78 -15.91 5.88
N LEU A 96 5.25 -15.08 4.94
CA LEU A 96 6.43 -15.42 4.14
C LEU A 96 7.69 -15.42 4.99
N TRP A 97 7.85 -14.44 5.88
CA TRP A 97 8.98 -14.34 6.80
C TRP A 97 9.08 -15.55 7.72
N GLU A 98 7.99 -15.94 8.36
CA GLU A 98 7.92 -17.12 9.23
C GLU A 98 8.29 -18.40 8.48
N LEU A 99 7.68 -18.63 7.32
CA LEU A 99 7.92 -19.81 6.51
C LEU A 99 9.38 -19.90 6.03
N CYS A 100 9.93 -18.76 5.60
CA CYS A 100 11.31 -18.66 5.16
C CYS A 100 12.30 -18.93 6.30
N ASN A 101 12.05 -18.39 7.49
CA ASN A 101 12.89 -18.62 8.66
C ASN A 101 12.85 -20.08 9.12
N ASP A 102 11.67 -20.67 9.23
CA ASP A 102 11.51 -22.08 9.62
C ASP A 102 12.27 -23.01 8.66
N LEU A 103 12.12 -22.81 7.35
CA LEU A 103 12.83 -23.61 6.36
C LEU A 103 14.34 -23.37 6.38
N GLN A 104 14.77 -22.11 6.50
CA GLN A 104 16.20 -21.78 6.59
C GLN A 104 16.85 -22.46 7.79
N LEU A 105 16.19 -22.46 8.96
CA LEU A 105 16.68 -23.15 10.15
C LEU A 105 16.81 -24.65 9.94
N LYS A 106 15.82 -25.29 9.30
CA LYS A 106 15.82 -26.75 9.03
C LYS A 106 16.94 -27.20 8.11
N ILE A 107 17.36 -26.37 7.16
CA ILE A 107 18.35 -26.74 6.14
C ILE A 107 19.74 -26.15 6.37
N ARG A 108 19.89 -25.25 7.36
CA ARG A 108 21.15 -24.60 7.70
C ARG A 108 22.20 -25.67 8.03
N GLY A 109 23.40 -25.53 7.45
CA GLY A 109 24.49 -26.50 7.62
C GLY A 109 24.39 -27.78 6.78
N HIS A 110 23.23 -28.10 6.19
CA HIS A 110 23.02 -29.34 5.44
C HIS A 110 22.88 -29.15 3.93
N CYS A 111 22.31 -28.01 3.51
CA CYS A 111 21.93 -27.76 2.11
C CYS A 111 22.41 -26.39 1.63
N TYR A 112 23.72 -26.14 1.65
CA TYR A 112 24.31 -24.81 1.45
C TYR A 112 23.79 -24.05 0.21
N GLN A 113 23.82 -24.68 -0.97
CA GLN A 113 23.37 -24.03 -2.21
C GLN A 113 21.88 -23.70 -2.16
N PHE A 114 21.08 -24.64 -1.67
CA PHE A 114 19.64 -24.48 -1.52
C PHE A 114 19.29 -23.41 -0.47
N TYR A 115 20.00 -23.36 0.65
CA TYR A 115 19.86 -22.31 1.66
C TYR A 115 20.09 -20.92 1.08
N ARG A 116 21.15 -20.74 0.28
CA ARG A 116 21.44 -19.45 -0.36
C ARG A 116 20.36 -19.04 -1.36
N GLN A 117 19.89 -19.99 -2.18
CA GLN A 117 18.79 -19.75 -3.12
C GLN A 117 17.49 -19.39 -2.40
N LEU A 118 17.11 -20.17 -1.38
CA LEU A 118 15.92 -19.91 -0.57
C LEU A 118 15.98 -18.51 0.05
N ARG A 119 17.13 -18.12 0.64
CA ARG A 119 17.29 -16.78 1.21
C ARG A 119 17.08 -15.67 0.18
N GLN A 120 17.65 -15.80 -1.02
CA GLN A 120 17.48 -14.81 -2.09
C GLN A 120 16.03 -14.71 -2.55
N GLU A 121 15.39 -15.85 -2.79
CA GLU A 121 13.97 -15.90 -3.15
C GLU A 121 13.12 -15.27 -2.05
N CYS A 122 13.39 -15.57 -0.78
CA CYS A 122 12.60 -15.05 0.35
C CYS A 122 12.66 -13.53 0.43
N VAL A 123 13.86 -12.95 0.30
CA VAL A 123 14.04 -11.49 0.26
C VAL A 123 13.28 -10.88 -0.92
N LYS A 124 13.39 -11.49 -2.10
CA LYS A 124 12.68 -11.04 -3.31
C LYS A 124 11.16 -11.10 -3.13
N GLY A 125 10.64 -12.19 -2.54
CA GLY A 125 9.21 -12.35 -2.28
C GLY A 125 8.66 -11.30 -1.33
N LEU A 126 9.41 -10.93 -0.29
CA LEU A 126 8.99 -9.93 0.69
C LEU A 126 8.79 -8.55 0.06
N THR A 127 9.57 -8.17 -0.95
CA THR A 127 9.43 -6.87 -1.62
C THR A 127 8.47 -6.87 -2.81
N ASP A 128 7.95 -8.03 -3.21
CA ASP A 128 7.09 -8.18 -4.37
C ASP A 128 5.61 -7.80 -4.09
N SER A 129 4.80 -7.76 -5.14
CA SER A 129 3.34 -7.64 -5.13
C SER A 129 2.67 -8.69 -4.24
N ASN A 130 1.45 -8.39 -3.77
CA ASN A 130 0.69 -9.33 -2.92
C ASN A 130 0.39 -10.64 -3.66
N ARG A 131 0.12 -10.56 -4.96
CA ARG A 131 -0.09 -11.75 -5.80
C ARG A 131 1.16 -12.63 -5.87
N ASN A 132 2.33 -12.03 -6.06
CA ASN A 132 3.57 -12.79 -6.14
C ASN A 132 3.99 -13.36 -4.78
N LYS A 133 3.73 -12.63 -3.67
CA LYS A 133 3.88 -13.15 -2.30
C LYS A 133 3.06 -14.41 -2.07
N GLN A 134 1.78 -14.40 -2.42
CA GLN A 134 0.91 -15.58 -2.31
C GLN A 134 1.45 -16.76 -3.13
N GLY A 135 1.83 -16.49 -4.39
CA GLY A 135 2.44 -17.52 -5.25
C GLY A 135 3.74 -18.07 -4.67
N MET A 136 4.54 -17.22 -4.02
CA MET A 136 5.77 -17.64 -3.37
C MET A 136 5.50 -18.49 -2.13
N ILE A 137 4.59 -18.07 -1.24
CA ILE A 137 4.19 -18.86 -0.07
C ILE A 137 3.77 -20.27 -0.50
N ALA A 138 2.97 -20.37 -1.57
CA ALA A 138 2.56 -21.67 -2.12
C ALA A 138 3.76 -22.50 -2.59
N ARG A 139 4.70 -21.92 -3.35
CA ARG A 139 5.91 -22.63 -3.81
C ARG A 139 6.79 -23.09 -2.65
N VAL A 140 7.06 -22.19 -1.70
CA VAL A 140 8.00 -22.41 -0.60
C VAL A 140 7.51 -23.55 0.32
N LYS A 141 6.20 -23.69 0.55
CA LYS A 141 5.62 -24.82 1.32
C LYS A 141 5.99 -26.20 0.75
N HIS A 142 6.19 -26.29 -0.56
CA HIS A 142 6.49 -27.54 -1.26
C HIS A 142 7.98 -27.73 -1.55
N LEU A 143 8.83 -26.75 -1.27
CA LEU A 143 10.27 -26.90 -1.49
C LEU A 143 10.86 -27.95 -0.55
N ARG A 144 11.78 -28.74 -1.09
CA ARG A 144 12.53 -29.78 -0.37
C ARG A 144 14.00 -29.66 -0.72
N CYS A 145 14.86 -30.00 0.24
CA CYS A 145 16.27 -30.21 -0.02
C CYS A 145 16.48 -31.69 -0.34
N ASP A 146 16.68 -32.01 -1.63
CA ASP A 146 16.85 -33.40 -2.07
C ASP A 146 18.31 -33.88 -2.03
N LYS A 147 19.26 -32.97 -1.77
CA LYS A 147 20.71 -33.27 -1.73
C LYS A 147 21.35 -32.67 -0.49
N MET A 148 21.51 -33.50 0.55
CA MET A 148 22.34 -33.17 1.70
C MET A 148 23.81 -33.36 1.34
N ILE A 149 24.59 -32.27 1.29
CA ILE A 149 26.05 -32.37 1.26
C ILE A 149 26.51 -32.11 2.70
N LYS A 150 26.84 -33.19 3.43
CA LYS A 150 27.42 -33.10 4.78
C LYS A 150 28.80 -32.42 4.72
N GLY A 151 29.18 -31.63 5.73
CA GLY A 151 30.56 -31.14 5.89
C GLY A 151 30.80 -29.64 5.62
N LYS A 152 29.78 -28.79 5.74
CA LYS A 152 29.87 -27.32 5.52
C LYS A 152 29.54 -26.51 6.79
N GLU A 153 29.45 -27.16 7.94
CA GLU A 153 29.05 -26.58 9.23
C GLU A 153 29.96 -25.40 9.63
N ALA A 154 31.25 -25.47 9.30
CA ALA A 154 32.25 -24.42 9.54
C ALA A 154 31.95 -23.08 8.82
N ASP A 155 31.27 -23.10 7.66
CA ASP A 155 30.90 -21.88 6.92
C ASP A 155 29.82 -21.06 7.66
N TYR A 156 29.25 -21.58 8.75
CA TYR A 156 28.16 -20.98 9.53
C TYR A 156 28.54 -20.52 10.94
N GLY A 157 29.83 -20.58 11.30
CA GLY A 157 30.34 -20.11 12.60
C GLY A 157 29.91 -20.97 13.79
N TYR A 158 29.60 -22.25 13.56
CA TYR A 158 29.43 -23.23 14.62
C TYR A 158 30.75 -23.99 14.81
N GLU A 159 31.45 -23.69 15.91
CA GLU A 159 32.42 -24.59 16.56
C GLU A 159 31.70 -25.43 17.63
#